data_AF-A0A8H3R322-F1
#
_entry.id   AF-A0A8H3R322-F1
#
_cell.length_a   1.000
_cell.length_b   1.000
_cell.length_c   1.000
_cell.angle_alpha   90.00
_cell.angle_beta   90.00
_cell.angle_gamma   90.00
#
_symmetry.space_group_name_H-M   'P 1'
#
loop_
_entity.id
_entity.type
_entity.pdbx_description
1 polymer ?
#
loop_
_entity_poly.entity_id
_entity_poly.type
_entity_poly.pdbx_seq_one_letter_code
_entity_poly.pdbx_strand_id
1 'polypeptide(L)'
;MATENNSTQIIKNKNDEDDKKIIDEQDSDSVTESKTDDKADLNEIVEHILSENPSTSKTCSVPNCKQISSAVMNLTCQYCNMKYCMKHRYPEAHSQKCVEKARNAAHSNFKQESIHVITQERRNPGSTNAKNFSANKSREELKKRYKEKLDKARRNERGG
;
A
#
# COMPACT_ATOMS: atom_id res chain seq x y z
N MET A 1 13.65 -32.98 39.64
CA MET A 1 13.26 -33.83 38.49
C MET A 1 13.21 -32.94 37.26
N ALA A 2 13.82 -33.44 36.18
CA ALA A 2 14.16 -32.87 34.88
C ALA A 2 13.57 -31.51 34.44
N THR A 3 14.48 -30.63 34.03
CA THR A 3 14.29 -29.51 33.09
C THR A 3 14.19 -30.05 31.66
N GLU A 4 13.22 -29.60 30.86
CA GLU A 4 13.21 -29.88 29.42
C GLU A 4 13.05 -28.59 28.60
N ASN A 5 14.13 -28.31 27.87
CA ASN A 5 14.27 -27.34 26.81
C ASN A 5 13.49 -27.82 25.58
N ASN A 6 12.79 -26.92 24.88
CA ASN A 6 12.35 -27.19 23.50
C ASN A 6 12.85 -26.09 22.57
N SER A 7 14.04 -26.33 22.04
CA SER A 7 14.60 -25.67 20.86
C SER A 7 14.33 -26.56 19.65
N THR A 8 13.62 -26.05 18.64
CA THR A 8 13.51 -26.67 17.31
C THR A 8 13.72 -25.60 16.25
N GLN A 9 14.97 -25.43 15.81
CA GLN A 9 15.58 -25.99 14.58
C GLN A 9 15.25 -25.19 13.30
N ILE A 10 16.23 -24.36 12.92
CA ILE A 10 16.35 -23.67 11.64
C ILE A 10 16.95 -24.66 10.63
N ILE A 11 16.19 -25.02 9.59
CA ILE A 11 16.68 -25.84 8.48
C ILE A 11 17.50 -24.96 7.53
N LYS A 12 18.79 -25.30 7.37
CA LYS A 12 19.70 -24.78 6.35
C LYS A 12 19.75 -25.80 5.22
N ASN A 13 19.46 -25.40 3.99
CA ASN A 13 19.74 -26.20 2.80
C ASN A 13 20.87 -25.54 2.00
N LYS A 14 21.96 -26.29 1.84
CA LYS A 14 23.08 -26.09 0.91
C LYS A 14 23.35 -27.43 0.22
N ASN A 15 24.11 -27.35 -0.88
CA ASN A 15 24.68 -28.39 -1.77
C ASN A 15 24.12 -28.16 -3.19
N ASP A 16 24.83 -27.53 -4.13
CA ASP A 16 26.15 -27.84 -4.77
C ASP A 16 26.03 -29.03 -5.74
N GLU A 17 26.07 -28.75 -7.05
CA GLU A 17 27.11 -29.16 -8.04
C GLU A 17 26.73 -30.49 -8.72
N ASP A 18 26.39 -30.50 -10.02
CA ASP A 18 27.25 -30.54 -11.22
C ASP A 18 27.20 -31.96 -11.83
N ASP A 19 26.61 -32.10 -13.01
CA ASP A 19 26.83 -33.27 -13.86
C ASP A 19 26.91 -32.86 -15.34
N LYS A 20 28.08 -33.11 -15.92
CA LYS A 20 28.43 -32.90 -17.33
C LYS A 20 28.38 -34.23 -18.10
N LYS A 21 28.22 -34.06 -19.43
CA LYS A 21 28.81 -34.86 -20.54
C LYS A 21 27.99 -36.12 -20.94
N ILE A 22 27.81 -36.56 -22.20
CA ILE A 22 28.55 -36.55 -23.50
C ILE A 22 27.52 -36.83 -24.64
N ILE A 23 27.78 -36.40 -25.90
CA ILE A 23 27.86 -37.22 -27.15
C ILE A 23 28.29 -36.30 -28.34
N ASP A 24 29.59 -36.38 -28.67
CA ASP A 24 30.33 -36.54 -29.95
C ASP A 24 29.70 -36.08 -31.31
N GLU A 25 30.32 -35.12 -32.02
CA GLU A 25 31.29 -35.19 -33.15
C GLU A 25 30.68 -35.47 -34.55
N GLN A 26 30.78 -34.50 -35.48
CA GLN A 26 31.57 -34.56 -36.74
C GLN A 26 31.30 -33.37 -37.70
N ASP A 27 32.35 -33.03 -38.44
CA ASP A 27 32.64 -31.80 -39.19
C ASP A 27 31.78 -31.49 -40.45
N SER A 28 31.75 -30.22 -40.88
CA SER A 28 32.19 -29.77 -42.22
C SER A 28 31.80 -28.32 -42.54
N ASP A 29 32.76 -27.59 -43.13
CA ASP A 29 32.70 -26.20 -43.56
C ASP A 29 31.57 -25.88 -44.55
N SER A 30 30.90 -24.72 -44.38
CA SER A 30 30.62 -23.81 -45.51
C SER A 30 30.15 -22.43 -45.03
N VAL A 31 30.92 -21.43 -45.44
CA VAL A 31 30.55 -20.02 -45.45
C VAL A 31 29.36 -19.84 -46.39
N THR A 32 28.23 -19.33 -45.89
CA THR A 32 27.26 -18.62 -46.73
C THR A 32 26.75 -17.40 -45.98
N GLU A 33 27.24 -16.24 -46.40
CA GLU A 33 26.63 -14.94 -46.16
C GLU A 33 25.13 -15.02 -46.52
N SER A 34 24.28 -14.63 -45.58
CA SER A 34 22.88 -14.33 -45.86
C SER A 34 22.55 -12.96 -45.27
N LYS A 35 22.63 -11.96 -46.16
CA LYS A 35 21.94 -10.69 -45.98
C LYS A 35 20.45 -10.95 -46.14
N THR A 36 19.66 -10.69 -45.11
CA THR A 36 18.23 -10.42 -45.23
C THR A 36 17.85 -9.35 -44.21
N ASP A 37 17.91 -8.10 -44.65
CA ASP A 37 17.09 -6.94 -44.25
C ASP A 37 16.32 -7.03 -42.91
N ASP A 38 17.03 -6.86 -41.79
CA ASP A 38 16.46 -6.76 -40.44
C ASP A 38 15.81 -5.39 -40.14
N LYS A 39 14.89 -4.94 -40.99
CA LYS A 39 14.02 -3.80 -40.68
C LYS A 39 12.57 -4.14 -40.97
N ALA A 40 12.04 -5.09 -40.22
CA ALA A 40 10.63 -5.05 -39.89
C ALA A 40 10.36 -3.67 -39.25
N ASP A 41 9.47 -2.90 -39.86
CA ASP A 41 9.19 -1.51 -39.53
C ASP A 41 8.92 -1.37 -38.04
N LEU A 42 9.79 -0.66 -37.33
CA LEU A 42 9.59 -0.28 -35.92
C LEU A 42 8.21 0.40 -35.72
N ASN A 43 7.70 1.03 -36.77
CA ASN A 43 6.39 1.65 -36.81
C ASN A 43 5.24 0.63 -36.69
N GLU A 44 5.36 -0.56 -37.28
CA GLU A 44 4.34 -1.63 -37.21
C GLU A 44 4.30 -2.25 -35.80
N ILE A 45 5.46 -2.43 -35.17
CA ILE A 45 5.57 -2.92 -33.78
C ILE A 45 4.98 -1.89 -32.81
N VAL A 46 5.26 -0.61 -33.02
CA VAL A 46 4.68 0.49 -32.22
C VAL A 46 3.17 0.56 -32.39
N GLU A 47 2.65 0.37 -33.60
CA GLU A 47 1.21 0.31 -33.86
C GLU A 47 0.55 -0.90 -33.19
N HIS A 48 1.22 -2.05 -33.14
CA HIS A 48 0.73 -3.24 -32.44
C HIS A 48 0.71 -3.05 -30.91
N ILE A 49 1.73 -2.39 -30.33
CA ILE A 49 1.78 -2.07 -28.89
C ILE A 49 0.72 -1.03 -28.50
N LEU A 50 0.42 -0.08 -29.38
CA LEU A 50 -0.57 0.98 -29.13
C LEU A 50 -2.02 0.53 -29.43
N SER A 51 -2.21 -0.47 -30.32
CA SER A 51 -3.52 -1.05 -30.64
C SER A 51 -3.96 -2.11 -29.63
N GLU A 52 -3.01 -2.73 -28.92
CA GLU A 52 -3.27 -3.47 -27.68
C GLU A 52 -3.65 -2.49 -26.57
N ASN A 53 -4.88 -1.99 -26.65
CA ASN A 53 -5.53 -1.28 -25.56
C ASN A 53 -5.41 -2.19 -24.33
N PRO A 54 -4.57 -1.88 -23.32
CA PRO A 54 -4.35 -2.78 -22.21
C PRO A 54 -5.70 -2.84 -21.51
N SER A 55 -6.42 -3.93 -21.74
CA SER A 55 -7.74 -4.13 -21.19
C SER A 55 -7.52 -4.30 -19.69
N THR A 56 -7.44 -3.18 -18.99
CA THR A 56 -7.37 -3.16 -17.54
C THR A 56 -8.60 -3.91 -17.11
N SER A 57 -8.38 -5.12 -16.60
CA SER A 57 -9.45 -6.06 -16.36
C SER A 57 -10.44 -5.38 -15.42
N LYS A 58 -11.63 -5.06 -15.96
CA LYS A 58 -12.70 -4.40 -15.20
C LYS A 58 -13.43 -5.44 -14.36
N THR A 59 -12.76 -6.51 -13.95
CA THR A 59 -13.35 -7.67 -13.30
C THR A 59 -12.80 -7.81 -11.89
N CYS A 60 -13.66 -8.31 -11.01
CA CYS A 60 -13.27 -8.60 -9.64
C CYS A 60 -12.11 -9.60 -9.58
N SER A 61 -11.09 -9.34 -8.77
CA SER A 61 -9.94 -10.24 -8.60
C SER A 61 -10.21 -11.49 -7.74
N VAL A 62 -11.45 -11.75 -7.30
CA VAL A 62 -11.80 -12.98 -6.56
C VAL A 62 -11.96 -14.15 -7.53
N PRO A 63 -11.34 -15.32 -7.29
CA PRO A 63 -11.55 -16.49 -8.13
C PRO A 63 -13.04 -16.85 -8.13
N ASN A 64 -13.60 -17.07 -9.31
CA ASN A 64 -15.02 -17.34 -9.56
C ASN A 64 -15.98 -16.14 -9.52
N CYS A 65 -15.49 -14.91 -9.33
CA CYS A 65 -16.33 -13.71 -9.44
C CYS A 65 -16.20 -13.07 -10.83
N LYS A 66 -17.26 -13.14 -11.63
CA LYS A 66 -17.32 -12.50 -12.96
C LYS A 66 -17.93 -11.09 -12.95
N GLN A 67 -18.14 -10.51 -11.77
CA GLN A 67 -18.75 -9.18 -11.67
C GLN A 67 -17.80 -8.11 -12.20
N ILE A 68 -18.36 -7.18 -12.99
CA ILE A 68 -17.63 -6.06 -13.55
C ILE A 68 -17.43 -5.02 -12.45
N SER A 69 -16.19 -4.86 -12.03
CA SER A 69 -15.73 -3.72 -11.25
C SER A 69 -15.51 -2.57 -12.26
N SER A 70 -16.61 -1.88 -12.60
CA SER A 70 -16.56 -0.76 -13.55
C SER A 70 -15.68 0.36 -13.01
N ALA A 71 -15.08 1.16 -13.91
CA ALA A 71 -14.16 2.26 -13.58
C ALA A 71 -14.67 3.19 -12.45
N VAL A 72 -15.99 3.39 -12.37
CA VAL A 72 -16.67 4.25 -11.37
C VAL A 72 -16.87 3.55 -10.01
N MET A 73 -16.88 2.22 -9.96
CA MET A 73 -17.19 1.41 -8.77
C MET A 73 -16.07 0.44 -8.37
N ASN A 74 -14.86 0.65 -8.90
CA ASN A 74 -13.68 -0.12 -8.54
C ASN A 74 -13.22 0.28 -7.13
N LEU A 75 -13.38 -0.61 -6.14
CA LEU A 75 -12.70 -0.44 -4.85
C LEU A 75 -11.41 -1.26 -4.84
N THR A 76 -10.30 -0.55 -4.69
CA THR A 76 -8.99 -1.17 -4.46
C THR A 76 -8.84 -1.49 -2.97
N CYS A 77 -8.52 -2.73 -2.64
CA CYS A 77 -8.25 -3.11 -1.25
C CYS A 77 -6.93 -2.48 -0.79
N GLN A 78 -6.92 -1.80 0.36
CA GLN A 78 -5.73 -1.13 0.90
C GLN A 78 -4.63 -2.10 1.37
N TYR A 79 -4.95 -3.39 1.53
CA TYR A 79 -4.04 -4.39 2.11
C TYR A 79 -3.34 -5.28 1.06
N CYS A 80 -3.98 -5.49 -0.09
CA CYS A 80 -3.45 -6.30 -1.19
C CYS A 80 -3.41 -5.57 -2.53
N ASN A 81 -3.94 -4.34 -2.61
CA ASN A 81 -3.93 -3.47 -3.78
C ASN A 81 -4.61 -4.04 -5.05
N MET A 82 -5.50 -5.01 -4.87
CA MET A 82 -6.30 -5.60 -5.95
C MET A 82 -7.69 -4.95 -6.05
N LYS A 83 -8.29 -5.00 -7.25
CA LYS A 83 -9.62 -4.42 -7.53
C LYS A 83 -10.73 -5.44 -7.26
N TYR A 84 -11.75 -5.02 -6.52
CA TYR A 84 -12.88 -5.88 -6.17
C TYR A 84 -14.21 -5.22 -6.53
N CYS A 85 -15.22 -6.05 -6.80
CA CYS A 85 -16.61 -5.59 -6.91
C CYS A 85 -17.19 -5.22 -5.54
N MET A 86 -18.35 -4.57 -5.52
CA MET A 86 -19.00 -4.12 -4.28
C MET A 86 -19.30 -5.24 -3.28
N LYS A 87 -19.56 -6.47 -3.76
CA LYS A 87 -19.79 -7.64 -2.89
C LYS A 87 -18.51 -8.11 -2.19
N HIS A 88 -17.36 -8.01 -2.87
CA HIS A 88 -16.06 -8.48 -2.35
C HIS A 88 -15.16 -7.34 -1.88
N ARG A 89 -15.71 -6.14 -1.72
CA ARG A 89 -14.97 -4.93 -1.35
C ARG A 89 -14.36 -5.00 0.05
N TYR A 90 -14.97 -5.80 0.93
CA TYR A 90 -14.51 -5.99 2.30
C TYR A 90 -13.43 -7.08 2.40
N PRO A 91 -12.44 -6.94 3.31
CA PRO A 91 -11.39 -7.95 3.51
C PRO A 91 -11.91 -9.37 3.74
N GLU A 92 -12.98 -9.50 4.55
CA GLU A 92 -13.65 -10.77 4.87
C GLU A 92 -14.14 -11.53 3.63
N ALA A 93 -14.46 -10.79 2.57
CA ALA A 93 -15.13 -11.34 1.40
C ALA A 93 -14.14 -11.79 0.30
N HIS A 94 -12.83 -11.54 0.43
CA HIS A 94 -11.85 -11.93 -0.60
C HIS A 94 -10.58 -12.60 -0.09
N SER A 95 -10.12 -12.38 1.15
CA SER A 95 -8.90 -13.05 1.63
C SER A 95 -8.72 -12.99 3.15
N GLN A 96 -8.48 -14.15 3.77
CA GLN A 96 -8.10 -14.25 5.18
C GLN A 96 -6.85 -13.43 5.54
N LYS A 97 -5.87 -13.35 4.63
CA LYS A 97 -4.67 -12.51 4.84
C LYS A 97 -5.01 -11.02 4.93
N CYS A 98 -6.04 -10.58 4.20
CA CYS A 98 -6.50 -9.19 4.28
C CYS A 98 -7.28 -8.93 5.57
N VAL A 99 -8.02 -9.92 6.07
CA VAL A 99 -8.66 -9.88 7.40
C VAL A 99 -7.64 -9.67 8.51
N GLU A 100 -6.58 -10.47 8.51
CA GLU A 100 -5.50 -10.35 9.50
C GLU A 100 -4.81 -8.98 9.43
N LYS A 101 -4.50 -8.49 8.23
CA LYS A 101 -3.93 -7.16 8.03
C LYS A 101 -4.86 -6.06 8.52
N ALA A 102 -6.17 -6.15 8.23
CA ALA A 102 -7.16 -5.19 8.69
C ALA A 102 -7.26 -5.16 10.23
N ARG A 103 -7.28 -6.34 10.86
CA ARG A 103 -7.30 -6.47 12.31
C ARG A 103 -6.05 -5.89 12.96
N ASN A 104 -4.87 -6.19 12.40
CA ASN A 104 -3.60 -5.67 12.90
C ASN A 104 -3.51 -4.15 12.74
N ALA A 105 -3.97 -3.61 11.61
CA ALA A 105 -4.05 -2.17 11.39
C ALA A 105 -4.99 -1.49 12.41
N ALA A 106 -6.19 -2.07 12.64
CA ALA A 106 -7.12 -1.56 13.64
C ALA A 106 -6.51 -1.55 15.05
N HIS A 107 -5.81 -2.62 15.43
CA HIS A 107 -5.15 -2.70 16.73
C HIS A 107 -4.02 -1.67 16.87
N SER A 108 -3.21 -1.48 15.82
CA SER A 108 -2.15 -0.47 15.80
C SER A 108 -2.73 0.95 15.91
N ASN A 109 -3.78 1.25 15.16
CA ASN A 109 -4.46 2.55 15.20
C ASN A 109 -5.03 2.82 16.59
N PHE A 110 -5.73 1.85 17.18
CA PHE A 110 -6.24 1.97 18.54
C PHE A 110 -5.13 2.23 19.56
N LYS A 111 -4.00 1.54 19.44
CA LYS A 111 -2.83 1.77 20.31
C LYS A 111 -2.25 3.18 20.12
N GLN A 112 -2.13 3.64 18.88
CA GLN A 112 -1.65 4.99 18.60
C GLN A 112 -2.59 6.08 19.11
N GLU A 113 -3.89 5.91 18.88
CA GLU A 113 -4.94 6.84 19.34
C GLU A 113 -5.01 6.88 20.87
N SER A 114 -4.99 5.73 21.53
CA SER A 114 -4.98 5.68 23.00
C SER A 114 -3.72 6.33 23.58
N ILE A 115 -2.54 6.09 23.02
CA ILE A 115 -1.30 6.78 23.41
C ILE A 115 -1.42 8.28 23.17
N HIS A 116 -2.02 8.71 22.06
CA HIS A 116 -2.21 10.12 21.75
C HIS A 116 -3.08 10.81 22.80
N VAL A 117 -4.21 10.20 23.16
CA VAL A 117 -5.11 10.70 24.21
C VAL A 117 -4.39 10.80 25.57
N ILE A 118 -3.66 9.75 25.97
CA ILE A 118 -2.89 9.77 27.23
C ILE A 118 -1.82 10.86 27.20
N THR A 119 -1.11 11.00 26.08
CA THR A 119 -0.06 12.02 25.93
C THR A 119 -0.64 13.43 25.94
N GLN A 120 -1.80 13.64 25.32
CA GLN A 120 -2.52 14.91 25.33
C GLN A 120 -2.96 15.28 26.74
N GLU A 121 -3.50 14.32 27.49
CA GLU A 121 -3.90 14.52 28.88
C GLU A 121 -2.71 14.79 29.81
N ARG A 122 -1.55 14.15 29.56
CA ARG A 122 -0.31 14.47 30.31
C ARG A 122 0.19 15.89 30.03
N ARG A 123 0.07 16.37 28.79
CA ARG A 123 0.52 17.72 28.41
C ARG A 123 -0.41 18.80 28.96
N ASN A 124 -1.72 18.61 28.82
CA ASN A 124 -2.74 19.56 29.25
C ASN A 124 -3.85 18.80 30.00
N PRO A 125 -3.65 18.48 31.28
CA PRO A 125 -4.63 17.72 32.05
C PRO A 125 -5.97 18.46 32.08
N GLY A 126 -7.03 17.79 31.64
CA GLY A 126 -8.38 18.31 31.58
C GLY A 126 -8.70 19.16 30.35
N SER A 127 -7.91 19.16 29.28
CA SER A 127 -8.31 19.91 28.07
C SER A 127 -9.66 19.44 27.48
N THR A 128 -10.06 18.19 27.75
CA THR A 128 -11.34 17.61 27.27
C THR A 128 -12.35 17.34 28.39
N ASN A 129 -11.95 17.44 29.67
CA ASN A 129 -12.82 17.24 30.86
C ASN A 129 -12.28 17.96 32.12
N ALA A 130 -11.67 19.14 32.00
CA ALA A 130 -11.14 19.86 33.16
C ALA A 130 -12.29 20.17 34.10
N LYS A 131 -12.10 19.87 35.39
CA LYS A 131 -13.05 20.24 36.44
C LYS A 131 -13.37 21.75 36.45
N ASN A 132 -12.47 22.58 35.91
CA ASN A 132 -12.62 24.03 35.78
C ASN A 132 -12.87 24.50 34.33
N PHE A 133 -13.23 23.59 33.41
CA PHE A 133 -13.63 23.96 32.06
C PHE A 133 -14.94 24.75 32.15
N SER A 134 -14.88 26.04 31.83
CA SER A 134 -16.08 26.87 31.69
C SER A 134 -16.20 27.37 30.25
N ALA A 135 -17.35 27.10 29.64
CA ALA A 135 -17.65 27.49 28.26
C ALA A 135 -17.56 29.01 28.06
N ASN A 136 -17.87 29.80 29.09
CA ASN A 136 -17.77 31.26 29.02
C ASN A 136 -16.31 31.74 28.98
N LYS A 137 -15.44 31.19 29.84
CA LYS A 137 -14.02 31.54 29.86
C LYS A 137 -13.31 31.12 28.58
N SER A 138 -13.63 29.93 28.05
CA SER A 138 -13.06 29.48 26.78
C SER A 138 -13.53 30.35 25.60
N ARG A 139 -14.80 30.77 25.59
CA ARG A 139 -15.35 31.69 24.58
C ARG A 139 -14.72 33.08 24.65
N GLU A 140 -14.46 33.60 25.85
CA GLU A 140 -13.79 34.88 26.05
C GLU A 140 -12.31 34.83 25.62
N GLU A 141 -11.60 33.75 25.97
CA GLU A 141 -10.23 33.55 25.53
C GLU A 141 -10.11 33.43 24.00
N LEU A 142 -11.06 32.74 23.35
CA LEU A 142 -11.17 32.69 21.89
C LEU A 142 -11.37 34.08 21.27
N LYS A 143 -12.27 34.90 21.84
CA LYS A 143 -12.49 36.29 21.39
C LYS A 143 -11.21 37.11 21.52
N LYS A 144 -10.47 36.96 22.62
CA LYS A 144 -9.21 37.66 22.85
C LYS A 144 -8.13 37.27 21.84
N ARG A 145 -7.93 35.96 21.62
CA ARG A 145 -6.99 35.45 20.61
C ARG A 145 -7.36 35.88 19.19
N TYR A 146 -8.65 35.93 18.86
CA TYR A 146 -9.12 36.43 17.57
C TYR A 146 -8.80 37.92 17.40
N LYS A 147 -9.08 38.73 18.41
CA LYS A 147 -8.74 40.16 18.40
C LYS A 147 -7.23 40.39 18.25
N GLU A 148 -6.42 39.64 18.98
CA GLU A 148 -4.96 39.72 18.87
C GLU A 148 -4.45 39.35 17.47
N LYS A 149 -5.04 38.32 16.83
CA LYS A 149 -4.73 37.97 15.44
C LYS A 149 -5.09 39.10 14.46
N LEU A 150 -6.25 39.74 14.63
CA LEU A 150 -6.63 40.91 13.83
C LEU A 150 -5.67 42.08 14.03
N ASP A 151 -5.31 42.38 15.28
CA ASP A 151 -4.38 43.46 15.59
C ASP A 151 -2.97 43.17 15.08
N LYS A 152 -2.53 41.90 15.09
CA LYS A 152 -1.28 41.47 14.49
C LYS A 152 -1.31 41.61 12.96
N ALA A 153 -2.39 41.19 12.31
CA ALA A 153 -2.56 41.35 10.87
C ALA A 153 -2.54 42.83 10.46
N ARG A 154 -3.28 43.68 11.18
CA ARG A 154 -3.29 45.14 10.97
C ARG A 154 -1.94 45.81 11.23
N ARG A 155 -1.13 45.29 12.17
CA ARG A 155 0.24 45.77 12.38
C ARG A 155 1.16 45.35 11.25
N ASN A 156 1.01 44.13 10.76
CA ASN A 156 1.77 43.60 9.63
C ASN A 156 1.48 44.37 8.33
N GLU A 157 0.22 44.76 8.11
CA GLU A 157 -0.20 45.62 6.99
C GLU A 157 0.32 47.06 7.07
N ARG A 158 0.67 47.56 8.26
CA ARG A 158 1.21 48.93 8.47
C ARG A 158 2.74 49.00 8.52
N GLY A 159 3.41 47.85 8.64
CA GLY A 159 4.87 47.75 8.74
C GLY A 159 5.54 47.12 7.52
N GLY A 160 4.80 46.98 6.41
CA GLY A 160 5.30 46.57 5.11
C GLY A 160 5.47 47.76 4.18
#